data_AF-T1G753-F1
#
_entry.id   AF-T1G753-F1
#
_cell.length_a   1.000
_cell.length_b   1.000
_cell.length_c   1.000
_cell.angle_alpha   90.00
_cell.angle_beta   90.00
_cell.angle_gamma   90.00
#
_symmetry.space_group_name_H-M   'P 1'
#
loop_
_entity.id
_entity.type
_entity.pdbx_description
1 polymer ?
#
loop_
_entity_poly.entity_id
_entity_poly.type
_entity_poly.pdbx_seq_one_letter_code
_entity_poly.pdbx_strand_id
1 'polypeptide(L)'
;IKKSALRLYLCCIELVSHDTFIREFGLSDTFNSWFRVLELHLWMLMVRLSDEGKDGLALRNSIINYMWQDIDKKTKKLGVSTMTARREGVMDISEQFKAALFSYDEGLLGDDKQLAGALWRNFFDKNCNNAHDLERMVEYVRKQVYHFDWMI
;
A
#
# COMPACT_ATOMS: atom_id res chain seq x y z
N ILE A 1 8.68 20.22 1.04
CA ILE A 1 8.66 18.83 1.55
C ILE A 1 7.36 18.50 2.31
N LYS A 2 7.12 18.96 3.56
CA LYS A 2 5.94 18.53 4.36
C LYS A 2 4.58 18.71 3.68
N LYS A 3 4.29 19.89 3.10
CA LYS A 3 3.03 20.15 2.37
C LYS A 3 2.86 19.23 1.15
N SER A 4 3.93 19.02 0.38
CA SER A 4 3.92 18.14 -0.80
C SER A 4 3.71 16.69 -0.40
N ALA A 5 4.40 16.21 0.64
CA ALA A 5 4.21 14.86 1.19
C ALA A 5 2.77 14.62 1.66
N LEU A 6 2.17 15.59 2.37
CA LEU A 6 0.77 15.51 2.77
C LEU A 6 -0.16 15.41 1.56
N ARG A 7 0.06 16.24 0.53
CA ARG A 7 -0.76 16.18 -0.69
C ARG A 7 -0.65 14.83 -1.40
N LEU A 8 0.55 14.28 -1.55
CA LEU A 8 0.75 12.97 -2.15
C LEU A 8 0.07 11.86 -1.34
N TYR A 9 0.19 11.90 -0.01
CA TYR A 9 -0.52 10.96 0.88
C TYR A 9 -2.04 11.08 0.73
N LEU A 10 -2.57 12.30 0.68
CA LEU A 10 -4.00 12.54 0.49
C LEU A 10 -4.47 12.08 -0.89
N CYS A 11 -3.67 12.23 -1.96
CA CYS A 11 -4.02 11.65 -3.26
C CYS A 11 -4.21 10.13 -3.18
N CYS A 12 -3.32 9.43 -2.46
CA CYS A 12 -3.46 7.99 -2.24
C CYS A 12 -4.69 7.61 -1.42
N ILE A 13 -5.25 8.50 -0.60
CA ILE A 13 -6.47 8.25 0.17
C ILE A 13 -7.74 8.64 -0.60
N GLU A 14 -7.74 9.85 -1.17
CA GLU A 14 -8.92 10.54 -1.68
C GLU A 14 -9.18 10.23 -3.15
N LEU A 15 -8.12 10.03 -3.96
CA LEU A 15 -8.26 9.77 -5.39
C LEU A 15 -8.27 8.27 -5.73
N VAL A 16 -7.81 7.43 -4.81
CA VAL A 16 -7.91 5.98 -4.93
C VAL A 16 -9.27 5.53 -4.39
N SER A 17 -10.10 4.97 -5.25
CA SER A 17 -11.41 4.43 -4.86
C SER A 17 -11.26 3.08 -4.12
N HIS A 18 -10.90 3.13 -2.83
CA HIS A 18 -10.68 1.94 -1.99
C HIS A 18 -11.88 0.99 -1.99
N ASP A 19 -13.10 1.53 -1.88
CA ASP A 19 -14.33 0.75 -1.92
C ASP A 19 -14.53 0.02 -3.23
N THR A 20 -14.04 0.59 -4.34
CA THR A 20 -14.08 -0.05 -5.65
C THR A 20 -13.12 -1.23 -5.71
N PHE A 21 -11.89 -1.08 -5.21
CA PHE A 21 -10.96 -2.21 -5.08
C PHE A 21 -11.53 -3.32 -4.19
N ILE A 22 -12.07 -2.95 -3.02
CA ILE A 22 -12.66 -3.93 -2.10
C ILE A 22 -13.78 -4.71 -2.79
N ARG A 23 -14.67 -4.03 -3.51
CA ARG A 23 -15.79 -4.67 -4.22
C ARG A 23 -15.34 -5.49 -5.42
N GLU A 24 -14.48 -4.95 -6.28
CA GLU A 24 -14.09 -5.59 -7.56
C GLU A 24 -13.17 -6.79 -7.38
N PHE A 25 -12.43 -6.82 -6.28
CA PHE A 25 -11.50 -7.90 -5.94
C PHE A 25 -12.01 -8.78 -4.79
N GLY A 26 -13.27 -8.60 -4.37
CA GLY A 26 -13.92 -9.43 -3.34
C GLY A 26 -13.22 -9.41 -1.99
N LEU A 27 -12.56 -8.29 -1.63
CA LEU A 27 -11.92 -8.14 -0.34
C LEU A 27 -12.99 -7.94 0.75
N SER A 28 -12.65 -8.27 1.99
CA SER A 28 -13.56 -8.03 3.12
C SER A 28 -13.63 -6.53 3.43
N ASP A 29 -14.80 -6.00 3.74
CA ASP A 29 -14.96 -4.59 4.13
C ASP A 29 -14.42 -4.36 5.56
N THR A 30 -13.09 -4.22 5.67
CA THR A 30 -12.35 -4.15 6.92
C THR A 30 -11.24 -3.11 6.85
N PHE A 31 -10.80 -2.65 8.02
CA PHE A 31 -9.60 -1.80 8.12
C PHE A 31 -8.37 -2.43 7.45
N ASN A 32 -8.22 -3.76 7.54
CA ASN A 32 -7.11 -4.46 6.93
C ASN A 32 -7.14 -4.35 5.40
N SER A 33 -8.29 -4.61 4.78
CA SER A 33 -8.42 -4.49 3.32
C SER A 33 -8.27 -3.04 2.83
N TRP A 34 -8.81 -2.06 3.57
CA TRP A 34 -8.52 -0.65 3.32
C TRP A 34 -7.01 -0.36 3.37
N PHE A 35 -6.32 -0.87 4.40
CA PHE A 35 -4.88 -0.67 4.56
C PHE A 35 -4.08 -1.33 3.44
N ARG A 36 -4.46 -2.52 2.95
CA ARG A 36 -3.78 -3.19 1.82
C ARG A 36 -3.87 -2.40 0.52
N VAL A 37 -5.02 -1.79 0.24
CA VAL A 37 -5.17 -0.90 -0.92
C VAL A 37 -4.26 0.32 -0.75
N LEU A 38 -4.28 0.99 0.41
CA LEU A 38 -3.41 2.12 0.68
C LEU A 38 -1.92 1.75 0.58
N GLU A 39 -1.52 0.63 1.18
CA GLU A 39 -0.16 0.08 1.18
C GLU A 39 0.38 -0.09 -0.24
N LEU A 40 -0.40 -0.73 -1.13
CA LEU A 40 0.01 -0.96 -2.51
C LEU A 40 0.23 0.35 -3.27
N HIS A 41 -0.66 1.33 -3.10
CA HIS A 41 -0.54 2.62 -3.78
C HIS A 41 0.62 3.46 -3.23
N LEU A 42 0.82 3.45 -1.91
CA LEU A 42 1.98 4.08 -1.31
C LEU A 42 3.28 3.42 -1.76
N TRP A 43 3.31 2.09 -1.88
CA TRP A 43 4.48 1.38 -2.41
C TRP A 43 4.82 1.85 -3.82
N MET A 44 3.87 1.87 -4.76
CA MET A 44 4.13 2.34 -6.13
C MET A 44 4.64 3.79 -6.17
N LEU A 45 4.09 4.66 -5.31
CA LEU A 45 4.57 6.03 -5.17
C LEU A 45 6.01 6.07 -4.63
N MET A 46 6.36 5.19 -3.67
CA MET A 46 7.71 5.11 -3.12
C MET A 46 8.73 4.60 -4.13
N VAL A 47 8.34 3.66 -5.00
CA VAL A 47 9.17 3.22 -6.13
C VAL A 47 9.54 4.43 -6.98
N ARG A 48 8.55 5.24 -7.40
CA ARG A 48 8.82 6.45 -8.20
C ARG A 48 9.68 7.48 -7.46
N LEU A 49 9.45 7.69 -6.17
CA LEU A 49 10.23 8.63 -5.36
C LEU A 49 11.69 8.16 -5.18
N SER A 50 12.00 6.89 -5.41
CA SER A 50 13.37 6.38 -5.24
C SER A 50 14.36 7.00 -6.24
N ASP A 51 13.88 7.41 -7.42
CA ASP A 51 14.70 8.05 -8.46
C ASP A 51 15.00 9.54 -8.17
N GLU A 52 14.31 10.15 -7.20
CA GLU A 52 14.45 11.57 -6.85
C GLU A 52 15.55 11.82 -5.78
N GLY A 53 16.40 10.82 -5.52
CA GLY A 53 17.54 10.92 -4.61
C GLY A 53 17.16 11.38 -3.19
N LYS A 54 17.85 12.41 -2.67
CA LYS A 54 17.67 12.90 -1.30
C LYS A 54 16.29 13.52 -1.05
N ASP A 55 15.75 14.21 -2.05
CA ASP A 55 14.44 14.85 -1.94
C ASP A 55 13.32 13.81 -1.96
N GLY A 56 13.45 12.80 -2.82
CA GLY A 56 12.59 11.61 -2.83
C GLY A 56 12.56 10.89 -1.49
N LEU A 57 13.75 10.64 -0.92
CA LEU A 57 13.89 10.03 0.40
C LEU A 57 13.20 10.88 1.50
N ALA A 58 13.36 12.19 1.47
CA ALA A 58 12.73 13.09 2.45
C ALA A 58 11.20 13.12 2.31
N LEU A 59 10.69 13.09 1.08
CA LEU A 59 9.25 12.98 0.79
C LEU A 59 8.68 11.65 1.27
N ARG A 60 9.33 10.52 0.91
CA ARG A 60 8.96 9.17 1.35
C ARG A 60 8.82 9.09 2.87
N ASN A 61 9.83 9.52 3.60
CA ASN A 61 9.82 9.48 5.06
C ASN A 61 8.69 10.34 5.65
N SER A 62 8.40 11.48 5.02
CA SER A 62 7.29 12.34 5.44
C SER A 62 5.92 11.69 5.17
N ILE A 63 5.74 11.03 4.03
CA ILE A 63 4.52 10.30 3.66
C ILE A 63 4.26 9.15 4.65
N ILE A 64 5.27 8.32 4.91
CA ILE A 64 5.19 7.20 5.86
C ILE A 64 4.80 7.72 7.26
N ASN A 65 5.34 8.87 7.69
CA ASN A 65 4.96 9.47 8.96
C ASN A 65 3.49 9.91 9.00
N TYR A 66 2.96 10.49 7.92
CA TYR A 66 1.54 10.84 7.83
C TYR A 66 0.64 9.61 7.86
N MET A 67 1.02 8.54 7.15
CA MET A 67 0.33 7.25 7.18
C MET A 67 0.23 6.70 8.60
N TRP A 68 1.34 6.62 9.34
CA TRP A 68 1.32 6.08 10.71
C TRP A 68 0.49 6.93 11.66
N GLN A 69 0.48 8.26 11.50
CA GLN A 69 -0.39 9.14 12.27
C GLN A 69 -1.87 8.90 11.98
N ASP A 70 -2.23 8.62 10.72
CA ASP A 70 -3.61 8.32 10.34
C ASP A 70 -4.05 6.93 10.85
N ILE A 71 -3.16 5.94 10.77
CA ILE A 71 -3.40 4.61 11.33
C ILE A 71 -3.59 4.66 12.85
N ASP A 72 -2.76 5.39 13.60
CA ASP A 72 -2.95 5.57 15.05
C ASP A 72 -4.29 6.26 15.37
N LYS A 73 -4.72 7.24 14.56
CA LYS A 73 -6.04 7.89 14.72
C LYS A 73 -7.20 6.93 14.41
N LYS A 74 -7.11 6.14 13.34
CA LYS A 74 -8.14 5.18 12.93
C LYS A 74 -8.27 4.04 13.94
N THR A 75 -7.15 3.46 14.37
CA THR A 75 -7.14 2.37 15.37
C THR A 75 -7.68 2.81 16.72
N LYS A 76 -7.47 4.07 17.14
CA LYS A 76 -8.11 4.64 18.34
C LYS A 76 -9.64 4.66 18.28
N LYS A 77 -10.22 4.79 17.08
CA LYS A 77 -11.68 4.81 16.88
C LYS A 77 -12.30 3.41 16.83
N LEU A 78 -11.52 2.37 16.56
CA LEU A 78 -11.99 0.99 16.45
C LEU A 78 -12.31 0.32 17.80
N GLY A 79 -12.22 1.05 18.92
CA GLY A 79 -12.66 0.54 20.24
C GLY A 79 -11.83 -0.63 20.78
N VAL A 80 -10.59 -0.82 20.32
CA VAL A 80 -9.69 -1.90 20.77
C VAL A 80 -9.53 -1.85 22.30
N SER A 81 -9.68 -3.02 22.92
CA SER A 81 -9.94 -3.23 24.35
C SER A 81 -8.90 -2.65 25.32
N THR A 82 -7.62 -2.53 24.92
CA THR A 82 -6.57 -1.93 25.76
C THR A 82 -5.53 -1.16 24.92
N MET A 83 -4.85 -0.19 25.56
CA MET A 83 -3.74 0.55 24.93
C MET A 83 -2.59 -0.37 24.48
N THR A 84 -2.31 -1.43 25.24
CA THR A 84 -1.25 -2.40 24.95
C THR A 84 -1.57 -3.19 23.68
N ALA A 85 -2.76 -3.79 23.60
CA ALA A 85 -3.19 -4.54 22.41
C ALA A 85 -3.21 -3.67 21.15
N ARG A 86 -3.56 -2.38 21.29
CA ARG A 86 -3.49 -1.43 20.15
C ARG A 86 -2.05 -1.20 19.69
N ARG A 87 -1.10 -1.04 20.62
CA ARG A 87 0.32 -0.82 20.28
C ARG A 87 0.90 -2.05 19.58
N GLU A 88 0.61 -3.23 20.10
CA GLU A 88 1.01 -4.51 19.49
C GLU A 88 0.43 -4.62 18.07
N GLY A 89 -0.86 -4.39 17.87
CA GLY A 89 -1.46 -4.43 16.53
C GLY A 89 -0.86 -3.43 15.54
N VAL A 90 -0.49 -2.21 15.99
CA VAL A 90 0.21 -1.25 15.12
C VAL A 90 1.63 -1.70 14.79
N MET A 91 2.32 -2.37 15.72
CA MET A 91 3.63 -2.98 15.44
C MET A 91 3.51 -4.11 14.42
N ASP A 92 2.51 -4.98 14.56
CA ASP A 92 2.26 -6.07 13.61
C ASP A 92 1.99 -5.53 12.21
N ILE A 93 1.16 -4.47 12.09
CA ILE A 93 0.91 -3.79 10.82
C ILE A 93 2.21 -3.20 10.25
N SER A 94 3.09 -2.65 11.08
CA SER A 94 4.39 -2.09 10.66
C SER A 94 5.33 -3.16 10.10
N GLU A 95 5.37 -4.34 10.71
CA GLU A 95 6.17 -5.46 10.25
C GLU A 95 5.61 -6.02 8.93
N GLN A 96 4.29 -6.20 8.85
CA GLN A 96 3.61 -6.64 7.63
C GLN A 96 3.82 -5.65 6.49
N PHE A 97 3.75 -4.35 6.76
CA PHE A 97 4.01 -3.31 5.77
C PHE A 97 5.41 -3.44 5.18
N LYS A 98 6.45 -3.54 6.02
CA LYS A 98 7.83 -3.68 5.55
C LYS A 98 8.03 -4.96 4.73
N ALA A 99 7.45 -6.07 5.18
CA ALA A 99 7.52 -7.33 4.45
C ALA A 99 6.81 -7.26 3.09
N ALA A 100 5.66 -6.58 3.03
CA ALA A 100 4.92 -6.36 1.80
C ALA A 100 5.72 -5.50 0.81
N LEU A 101 6.33 -4.39 1.26
CA LEU A 101 7.19 -3.56 0.39
C LEU A 101 8.31 -4.37 -0.24
N PHE A 102 9.04 -5.14 0.56
CA PHE A 102 10.12 -5.99 0.06
C PHE A 102 9.61 -7.04 -0.94
N SER A 103 8.48 -7.67 -0.63
CA SER A 103 7.87 -8.66 -1.51
C SER A 103 7.39 -8.04 -2.83
N TYR A 104 6.88 -6.81 -2.81
CA TYR A 104 6.47 -6.11 -4.02
C TYR A 104 7.67 -5.65 -4.85
N ASP A 105 8.76 -5.19 -4.22
CA ASP A 105 10.01 -4.85 -4.91
C ASP A 105 10.58 -6.07 -5.66
N GLU A 106 10.66 -7.22 -5.00
CA GLU A 106 11.08 -8.48 -5.64
C GLU A 106 10.16 -8.88 -6.80
N GLY A 107 8.84 -8.74 -6.60
CA GLY A 107 7.85 -9.02 -7.63
C GLY A 107 7.98 -8.10 -8.84
N LEU A 108 8.19 -6.80 -8.61
CA LEU A 108 8.31 -5.79 -9.67
C LEU A 108 9.58 -5.99 -10.50
N LEU A 109 10.71 -6.31 -9.86
CA LEU A 109 11.97 -6.60 -10.53
C LEU A 109 11.97 -7.95 -11.27
N GLY A 110 11.09 -8.86 -10.86
CA GLY A 110 10.89 -10.17 -11.48
C GLY A 110 9.88 -10.18 -12.62
N ASP A 111 9.45 -11.40 -12.96
CA ASP A 111 8.39 -11.61 -13.95
C ASP A 111 6.97 -11.44 -13.37
N ASP A 112 5.97 -11.50 -14.23
CA ASP A 112 4.57 -11.33 -13.81
C ASP A 112 4.05 -12.44 -12.89
N LYS A 113 4.68 -13.63 -12.89
CA LYS A 113 4.33 -14.69 -11.94
C LYS A 113 4.84 -14.36 -10.55
N GLN A 114 6.05 -13.81 -10.45
CA GLN A 114 6.62 -13.33 -9.19
C GLN A 114 5.79 -12.16 -8.63
N LEU A 115 5.42 -11.20 -9.48
CA LEU A 115 4.54 -10.10 -9.07
C LEU A 115 3.15 -10.59 -8.65
N ALA A 116 2.55 -11.53 -9.39
CA ALA A 116 1.29 -12.17 -9.00
C ALA A 116 1.41 -12.86 -7.64
N GLY A 117 2.52 -13.56 -7.37
CA GLY A 117 2.78 -14.20 -6.08
C GLY A 117 2.90 -13.20 -4.93
N ALA A 118 3.53 -12.04 -5.16
CA ALA A 118 3.61 -10.96 -4.18
C ALA A 118 2.23 -10.34 -3.89
N LEU A 119 1.44 -10.07 -4.94
CA LEU A 119 0.07 -9.55 -4.82
C LEU A 119 -0.85 -10.54 -4.12
N TRP A 120 -0.78 -11.83 -4.48
CA TRP A 120 -1.54 -12.88 -3.82
C TRP A 120 -1.25 -12.95 -2.32
N ARG A 121 0.02 -12.89 -1.93
CA ARG A 121 0.45 -12.99 -0.54
C ARG A 121 0.04 -11.78 0.29
N ASN A 122 0.22 -10.58 -0.23
CA ASN A 122 0.14 -9.35 0.55
C ASN A 122 -1.19 -8.60 0.32
N PHE A 123 -1.57 -8.35 -0.93
CA PHE A 123 -2.80 -7.61 -1.25
C PHE A 123 -4.05 -8.46 -1.01
N PHE A 124 -4.04 -9.70 -1.47
CA PHE A 124 -5.16 -10.65 -1.32
C PHE A 124 -5.10 -11.48 -0.04
N ASP A 125 -4.07 -11.30 0.80
CA ASP A 125 -3.86 -12.07 2.03
C ASP A 125 -4.01 -13.60 1.83
N LYS A 126 -3.45 -14.11 0.72
CA LYS A 126 -3.49 -15.52 0.32
C LYS A 126 -4.90 -16.07 0.04
N ASN A 127 -5.89 -15.19 -0.11
CA ASN A 127 -7.31 -15.52 -0.25
C ASN A 127 -7.87 -15.21 -1.65
N CYS A 128 -7.03 -15.23 -2.70
CA CYS A 128 -7.49 -15.12 -4.08
C CYS A 128 -7.34 -16.44 -4.82
N ASN A 129 -8.46 -17.04 -5.21
CA ASN A 129 -8.52 -18.28 -5.99
C ASN A 129 -8.80 -18.03 -7.49
N ASN A 130 -9.10 -16.79 -7.87
CA ASN A 130 -9.38 -16.41 -9.25
C ASN A 130 -8.11 -15.89 -9.92
N ALA A 131 -7.56 -16.65 -10.87
CA ALA A 131 -6.36 -16.25 -11.60
C ALA A 131 -6.54 -14.94 -12.39
N HIS A 132 -7.77 -14.65 -12.86
CA HIS A 132 -8.05 -13.39 -13.57
C HIS A 132 -7.95 -12.17 -12.67
N ASP A 133 -8.27 -12.28 -11.38
CA ASP A 133 -8.16 -11.14 -10.45
C ASP A 133 -6.70 -10.81 -10.15
N LEU A 134 -5.85 -11.83 -10.05
CA LEU A 134 -4.41 -11.66 -9.96
C LEU A 134 -3.83 -11.04 -11.23
N GLU A 135 -4.21 -11.54 -12.39
CA GLU A 135 -3.78 -11.00 -13.69
C GLU A 135 -4.17 -9.52 -13.83
N ARG A 136 -5.42 -9.17 -13.50
CA ARG A 136 -5.89 -7.76 -13.50
C ARG A 136 -5.07 -6.88 -12.57
N MET A 137 -4.71 -7.37 -11.38
CA MET A 137 -3.88 -6.61 -10.43
C MET A 137 -2.43 -6.48 -10.89
N VAL A 138 -1.85 -7.51 -11.51
CA VAL A 138 -0.52 -7.43 -12.14
C VAL A 138 -0.53 -6.38 -13.23
N GLU A 139 -1.49 -6.44 -14.15
CA GLU A 139 -1.63 -5.47 -15.23
C GLU A 139 -1.81 -4.05 -14.69
N TYR A 140 -2.65 -3.89 -13.66
CA TYR A 140 -2.85 -2.61 -12.99
C TYR A 140 -1.53 -2.06 -12.44
N VAL A 141 -0.79 -2.83 -11.65
CA VAL A 141 0.49 -2.40 -11.04
C VAL A 141 1.51 -2.03 -12.11
N ARG A 142 1.69 -2.87 -13.15
CA ARG A 142 2.61 -2.59 -14.25
C ARG A 142 2.27 -1.28 -14.96
N LYS A 143 0.99 -1.03 -15.24
CA LYS A 143 0.52 0.22 -15.85
C LYS A 143 0.76 1.43 -14.96
N GLN A 144 0.48 1.33 -13.66
CA GLN A 144 0.69 2.45 -12.73
C GLN A 144 2.17 2.82 -12.59
N VAL A 145 3.04 1.82 -12.39
CA VAL A 145 4.48 2.05 -12.30
C VAL A 145 5.01 2.67 -13.59
N TYR A 146 4.65 2.11 -14.75
CA TYR A 146 5.02 2.69 -16.05
C TYR A 146 4.52 4.12 -16.23
N HIS A 147 3.30 4.43 -15.78
CA HIS A 147 2.76 5.79 -15.87
C HIS A 147 3.55 6.78 -15.00
N PHE A 148 4.03 6.35 -13.82
CA PHE A 148 4.87 7.19 -12.97
C PHE A 148 6.25 7.48 -13.58
N ASP A 149 6.80 6.54 -14.34
CA ASP A 149 8.08 6.71 -15.05
C ASP A 149 7.96 7.66 -16.25
N TRP A 150 6.80 7.69 -16.91
CA TRP A 150 6.55 8.48 -18.13
C TRP A 150 6.11 9.94 -17.92
N MET A 151 5.79 10.36 -16.69
CA MET A 151 5.41 11.75 -16.40
C MET A 151 6.62 12.71 -16.24
N ILE A 152 7.67 12.52 -17.05
CA ILE A 152 8.89 13.35 -17.07
C ILE A 152 9.01 14.05 -18.43
#